data_AF-A0A4Y5Z7M3-F1
#
_entry.id   AF-A0A4Y5Z7M3-F1
#
_cell.length_a   1.000
_cell.length_b   1.000
_cell.length_c   1.000
_cell.angle_alpha   90.00
_cell.angle_beta   90.00
_cell.angle_gamma   90.00
#
_symmetry.space_group_name_H-M   'P 1'
#
loop_
_entity.id
_entity.type
_entity.pdbx_description
1 polymer ?
#
loop_
_entity_poly.entity_id
_entity_poly.type
_entity_poly.pdbx_seq_one_letter_code
_entity_poly.pdbx_strand_id
1 'polypeptide(L)' 'MPVQHARHQNLRKVLVQLEREGIEGYADQAEHLGNVTPGKLASMDQGGPIDVLFSEHVEWVLHRRRGWMDELHEDDPLEA' A
#
# COMPACT_ATOMS: atom_id res chain seq x y z
N MET A 1 -7.40 -15.25 -4.09
CA MET A 1 -7.62 -15.29 -2.62
C MET A 1 -8.17 -13.93 -2.19
N PRO A 2 -9.21 -13.86 -1.35
CA PRO A 2 -9.82 -12.60 -0.90
C PRO A 2 -8.81 -11.57 -0.36
N VAL A 3 -7.76 -12.04 0.34
CA VAL A 3 -6.72 -11.19 0.94
C VAL A 3 -5.90 -10.41 -0.09
N GLN A 4 -5.49 -11.03 -1.21
CA GLN A 4 -4.72 -10.30 -2.24
C GLN A 4 -5.57 -9.21 -2.89
N HIS A 5 -6.87 -9.46 -3.08
CA HIS A 5 -7.78 -8.44 -3.59
C HIS A 5 -7.85 -7.22 -2.66
N ALA A 6 -7.97 -7.44 -1.35
CA ALA A 6 -7.92 -6.37 -0.37
C ALA A 6 -6.59 -5.61 -0.40
N ARG A 7 -5.46 -6.32 -0.38
CA ARG A 7 -4.12 -5.70 -0.46
C ARG A 7 -3.95 -4.81 -1.67
N HIS A 8 -4.43 -5.23 -2.84
CA HIS A 8 -4.35 -4.42 -4.05
C HIS A 8 -5.22 -3.17 -4.01
N GLN A 9 -6.45 -3.29 -3.50
CA GLN A 9 -7.32 -2.12 -3.35
C GLN A 9 -6.73 -1.13 -2.36
N ASN A 10 -6.24 -1.61 -1.22
CA ASN A 10 -5.63 -0.79 -0.18
C ASN A 10 -4.32 -0.15 -0.67
N LEU A 11 -3.45 -0.90 -1.36
CA LEU A 11 -2.23 -0.35 -1.96
C LEU A 11 -2.55 0.81 -2.91
N ARG A 12 -3.54 0.67 -3.80
CA ARG A 12 -3.94 1.76 -4.69
C ARG A 12 -4.41 3.01 -3.95
N LYS A 13 -5.20 2.82 -2.88
CA LYS A 13 -5.63 3.95 -2.05
C LYS A 13 -4.42 4.64 -1.39
N VAL A 14 -3.44 3.86 -0.91
CA VAL A 14 -2.18 4.39 -0.34
C VAL A 14 -1.39 5.18 -1.38
N LEU A 15 -1.18 4.65 -2.58
CA LEU A 15 -0.44 5.36 -3.63
C LEU A 15 -1.13 6.67 -4.03
N VAL A 16 -2.46 6.66 -4.19
CA VAL A 16 -3.24 7.87 -4.46
C VAL A 16 -3.14 8.89 -3.32
N GLN A 17 -3.10 8.44 -2.06
CA GLN A 17 -2.91 9.32 -0.91
C GLN A 17 -1.52 9.96 -0.93
N LEU A 18 -0.47 9.18 -1.20
CA LEU A 18 0.90 9.69 -1.32
C LEU A 18 1.02 10.72 -2.45
N GLU A 19 0.37 10.49 -3.59
CA GLU A 19 0.31 11.48 -4.68
C GLU A 19 -0.33 12.79 -4.21
N ARG A 20 -1.43 12.73 -3.45
CA ARG A 20 -2.09 13.94 -2.89
C ARG A 20 -1.22 14.69 -1.89
N GLU A 21 -0.30 13.99 -1.23
CA GLU A 21 0.69 14.56 -0.32
C GLU A 21 1.94 15.09 -1.05
N GLY A 22 1.99 14.95 -2.37
CA GLY A 22 3.11 15.40 -3.23
C GLY A 22 4.24 14.38 -3.38
N ILE A 23 4.04 13.14 -2.92
CA ILE A 23 4.97 12.02 -3.09
C ILE A 23 4.53 11.25 -4.34
N GLU A 24 4.99 11.74 -5.49
CA GLU A 24 4.53 11.29 -6.80
C GLU A 24 5.50 10.28 -7.44
N GLY A 25 4.93 9.23 -8.02
CA GLY A 25 5.68 8.22 -8.77
C GLY A 25 6.36 7.16 -7.90
N TYR A 26 6.58 5.99 -8.51
CA TYR A 26 7.02 4.80 -7.76
C TYR A 26 8.40 4.93 -7.11
N ALA A 27 9.25 5.87 -7.56
CA ALA A 27 10.55 6.11 -6.95
C ALA A 27 10.39 6.68 -5.54
N ASP A 28 9.73 7.83 -5.45
CA ASP A 28 9.53 8.57 -4.21
C ASP A 28 8.56 7.83 -3.28
N GLN A 29 7.54 7.18 -3.84
CA GLN A 29 6.60 6.34 -3.07
C GLN A 29 7.30 5.11 -2.47
N ALA A 30 8.22 4.47 -3.20
CA ALA A 30 8.99 3.35 -2.65
C ALA A 30 9.99 3.80 -1.58
N GLU A 31 10.59 4.98 -1.74
CA GLU A 31 11.44 5.58 -0.72
C GLU A 31 10.64 5.90 0.56
N HIS A 32 9.46 6.49 0.42
CA HIS A 32 8.58 6.80 1.55
C HIS A 32 8.06 5.53 2.26
N LEU A 33 7.55 4.56 1.50
CA LEU A 33 7.02 3.32 2.05
C LEU A 33 8.10 2.42 2.62
N GLY A 34 9.35 2.55 2.17
CA GLY A 34 10.46 1.73 2.59
C GLY A 34 10.31 0.25 2.20
N ASN A 35 11.40 -0.50 2.33
CA ASN A 35 11.44 -1.96 2.16
C ASN A 35 10.89 -2.49 0.82
N VAL A 36 10.83 -1.66 -0.21
CA VAL A 36 10.38 -2.03 -1.56
C VAL A 36 11.18 -1.24 -2.59
N THR A 37 11.46 -1.85 -3.74
CA THR A 37 12.07 -1.13 -4.86
C THR A 37 10.98 -0.52 -5.75
N PRO A 38 11.26 0.56 -6.49
CA PRO A 38 10.26 1.19 -7.37
C PRO A 38 9.66 0.20 -8.38
N GLY A 39 10.48 -0.67 -8.97
CA GLY A 39 10.01 -1.69 -9.90
C GLY A 39 9.13 -2.76 -9.25
N LYS A 40 9.41 -3.12 -7.99
CA LYS A 40 8.57 -4.07 -7.24
C LYS A 40 7.24 -3.43 -6.85
N LEU A 41 7.24 -2.17 -6.44
CA LEU A 41 6.04 -1.40 -6.13
C LEU A 41 5.13 -1.28 -7.36
N ALA A 42 5.70 -0.92 -8.52
CA ALA A 42 4.97 -0.87 -9.79
C ALA A 42 4.37 -2.23 -10.17
N SER A 43 5.14 -3.32 -9.99
CA SER A 43 4.63 -4.67 -10.23
C SER A 43 3.44 -5.02 -9.33
N MET A 44 3.47 -4.64 -8.05
CA MET A 44 2.36 -4.86 -7.12
C MET A 44 1.10 -4.04 -7.50
N ASP A 45 1.27 -2.77 -7.89
CA ASP A 45 0.16 -1.93 -8.34
C ASP A 45 -0.53 -2.49 -9.60
N GLN A 46 0.26 -3.10 -10.49
CA GLN A 46 -0.19 -3.78 -11.71
C GLN A 46 -0.78 -5.18 -11.48
N GLY A 47 -0.98 -5.61 -10.23
CA GLY A 47 -1.60 -6.90 -9.89
C GLY A 47 -0.61 -8.03 -9.56
N GLY A 48 0.68 -7.72 -9.43
CA GLY A 48 1.69 -8.65 -8.93
C GLY A 48 1.52 -8.95 -7.43
N PRO A 49 1.97 -10.12 -6.95
CA PRO A 49 1.69 -10.54 -5.58
C PRO A 49 2.27 -9.58 -4.53
N ILE A 50 1.45 -9.28 -3.54
CA ILE A 50 1.80 -8.46 -2.37
C ILE A 50 2.05 -9.41 -1.19
N ASP A 51 3.32 -9.55 -0.80
CA ASP A 51 3.70 -10.42 0.31
C ASP A 51 3.30 -9.85 1.67
N VAL A 52 3.27 -10.73 2.67
CA VAL A 52 2.84 -10.39 4.04
C VAL A 52 3.79 -9.37 4.68
N LEU A 53 5.10 -9.45 4.42
CA LEU A 53 6.07 -8.57 5.06
C LEU A 53 5.94 -7.13 4.56
N PHE A 54 5.76 -6.95 3.26
CA PHE A 54 5.47 -5.63 2.70
C PHE A 54 4.13 -5.10 3.21
N SER A 55 3.10 -5.95 3.27
CA SER A 55 1.79 -5.60 3.81
C SER A 55 1.87 -5.06 5.25
N GLU A 56 2.53 -5.81 6.14
CA GLU A 56 2.73 -5.41 7.54
C GLU A 56 3.62 -4.16 7.67
N HIS A 57 4.56 -3.96 6.74
CA HIS A 57 5.39 -2.77 6.73
C HIS A 57 4.60 -1.51 6.37
N VAL A 58 3.75 -1.58 5.34
CA VAL A 58 2.85 -0.48 4.96
C VAL A 58 1.93 -0.11 6.13
N GLU A 59 1.40 -1.10 6.84
CA GLU A 59 0.58 -0.87 8.04
C GLU A 59 1.36 -0.09 9.11
N TRP A 60 2.62 -0.46 9.34
CA TRP A 60 3.49 0.23 10.29
C TRP A 60 3.80 1.68 9.87
N VAL A 61 4.18 1.91 8.61
CA VAL A 61 4.49 3.26 8.09
C VAL A 61 3.28 4.19 8.22
N LEU A 62 2.09 3.68 7.89
CA LEU A 62 0.85 4.45 7.92
C LEU A 62 0.17 4.48 9.30
N HIS A 63 0.83 3.95 10.34
CA HIS A 63 0.29 3.85 11.70
C HIS A 63 -1.10 3.17 11.77
N ARG A 64 -1.33 2.17 10.91
CA ARG A 64 -2.57 1.40 10.86
C ARG A 64 -2.47 0.15 11.73
N ARG A 65 -3.63 -0.39 12.12
CA ARG A 65 -3.69 -1.64 12.87
C ARG A 65 -3.13 -2.80 12.03
N ARG A 66 -2.58 -3.80 12.71
CA ARG A 66 -2.17 -5.05 12.07
C ARG A 66 -3.35 -5.68 11.31
N GLY A 67 -3.09 -6.12 10.08
CA GLY A 67 -4.08 -6.73 9.19
C GLY A 67 -4.96 -5.73 8.44
N TRP A 68 -4.72 -4.42 8.59
CA TRP A 68 -5.46 -3.41 7.82
C TRP A 68 -5.31 -3.63 6.31
N MET A 69 -4.12 -4.01 5.81
CA MET A 69 -3.96 -4.27 4.37
C MET A 69 -4.70 -5.53 3.90
N ASP A 70 -5.09 -6.43 4.80
CA ASP A 70 -5.68 -7.74 4.50
C ASP A 70 -7.21 -7.73 4.42
N GLU A 71 -7.84 -6.63 4.82
CA GLU A 71 -9.29 -6.47 4.90
C GLU A 71 -9.78 -5.33 4.00
N LEU A 72 -11.01 -5.45 3.49
CA LEU A 72 -11.64 -4.38 2.74
C LEU A 72 -12.25 -3.36 3.70
N HIS A 73 -11.96 -2.09 3.42
CA HIS A 73 -12.55 -0.97 4.15
C HIS A 73 -13.42 -0.19 3.19
N GLU A 74 -14.70 -0.54 3.12
CA GLU A 74 -15.67 0.10 2.22
C GLU A 74 -15.86 1.59 2.56
N ASP A 75 -15.65 1.98 3.83
CA ASP A 75 -15.92 3.33 4.35
C ASP A 75 -14.81 3.94 5.23
N ASP A 76 -13.60 3.35 5.29
CA ASP A 76 -12.50 3.91 6.08
C ASP A 76 -11.63 4.82 5.18
N PRO A 77 -11.74 6.16 5.28
CA PRO A 77 -10.80 7.03 4.60
C PRO A 77 -9.39 6.75 5.12
N LEU A 78 -8.38 6.90 4.25
CA LEU A 78 -6.97 6.95 4.67
C LEU A 78 -6.63 8.16 5.54
N GLU A 79 -7.64 8.88 6.06
CA GLU A 79 -7.48 9.99 6.97
C GLU A 79 -7.40 9.47 8.41
N ALA A 80 -6.28 9.78 9.05
CA ALA A 80 -6.11 9.79 10.49
C ALA A 80 -5.61 11.19 10.87
#